data_AF-A0A8S9LRD5-F1
#
_entry.id   AF-A0A8S9LRD5-F1
#
_cell.length_a   1.000
_cell.length_b   1.000
_cell.length_c   1.000
_cell.angle_alpha   90.00
_cell.angle_beta   90.00
_cell.angle_gamma   90.00
#
_symmetry.space_group_name_H-M   'P 1'
#
loop_
_entity.id
_entity.type
_entity.pdbx_description
1 polymer ?
#
loop_
_entity_poly.entity_id
_entity_poly.type
_entity_poly.pdbx_seq_one_letter_code
_entity_poly.pdbx_strand_id
1 'polypeptide(L)'
;MHALLVSIAWTFDAQTTLVSIFSDAQPAARLLATGAIVEGSLMCGMSTSEWEWVGGKSDTIVSEWDLICQHKFLVALPSTLFFIGSLFGSGVYGYLADSWFGRKKTLFLSCLLTFVTALAISFAPNIWVYAFLRFANGFFRSGIGSCCIVLATEVVGKKWRGQVGQYGFFFFTLGFLSLPLMGYLERKSWRNLYRIISVLPLGYALFLLPFAYESPRWLLVKGRNKEAMVVLKKLARLNGKQLPAELSLVDPIQGRDDQTSSSENFWKTKWAVKRIVMVMMAGFGSGFVYYGIQLNAENLNFNLYLTVAVNAMMEFPAVFIGSFLLGVMNRRPLFSNSSYLAGISCLLCAVLSLQRVTKAMPLRKERERDGDGGCKGVAADWTLTLFRVDSRYQFTFKSDLNYIRI
;
A
#
# COMPACT_ATOMS: atom_id res chain seq x y z
N MET A 1 -2.07 15.09 17.60
CA MET A 1 -2.25 13.79 18.27
C MET A 1 -3.26 12.89 17.54
N HIS A 2 -4.55 13.26 17.43
CA HIS A 2 -5.57 12.41 16.78
C HIS A 2 -5.18 11.95 15.35
N ALA A 3 -4.73 12.88 14.50
CA ALA A 3 -4.31 12.54 13.13
C ALA A 3 -3.14 11.53 13.10
N LEU A 4 -2.19 11.60 14.03
CA LEU A 4 -1.09 10.64 14.13
C LEU A 4 -1.62 9.25 14.54
N LEU A 5 -2.51 9.22 15.54
CA LEU A 5 -3.11 7.97 16.03
C LEU A 5 -3.86 7.25 14.91
N VAL A 6 -4.62 7.97 14.08
CA VAL A 6 -5.31 7.36 12.94
C VAL A 6 -4.32 6.90 11.87
N SER A 7 -3.27 7.67 11.61
CA SER A 7 -2.28 7.34 10.58
C SER A 7 -1.40 6.13 10.89
N ILE A 8 -1.25 5.71 12.16
CA ILE A 8 -0.57 4.45 12.54
C ILE A 8 -1.16 3.25 11.77
N ALA A 9 -2.43 3.34 11.37
CA ALA A 9 -3.08 2.28 10.63
C ALA A 9 -2.45 1.95 9.28
N TRP A 10 -1.75 2.91 8.68
CA TRP A 10 -1.04 2.70 7.44
C TRP A 10 0.18 1.77 7.58
N THR A 11 0.72 1.62 8.78
CA THR A 11 1.84 0.70 9.05
C THR A 11 1.44 -0.74 8.79
N PHE A 12 0.33 -1.19 9.38
CA PHE A 12 -0.16 -2.52 9.03
C PHE A 12 -0.69 -2.55 7.60
N ASP A 13 -1.20 -1.42 7.07
CA ASP A 13 -1.61 -1.36 5.67
C ASP A 13 -0.46 -1.80 4.72
N ALA A 14 0.72 -1.23 4.91
CA ALA A 14 1.92 -1.62 4.18
C ALA A 14 2.30 -3.09 4.40
N GLN A 15 2.31 -3.54 5.67
CA GLN A 15 2.77 -4.88 6.03
C GLN A 15 2.00 -5.97 5.27
N THR A 16 0.68 -5.95 5.28
CA THR A 16 -0.11 -7.01 4.62
C THR A 16 -0.19 -6.84 3.09
N THR A 17 0.04 -5.64 2.58
CA THR A 17 0.14 -5.41 1.13
C THR A 17 1.42 -6.02 0.59
N LEU A 18 2.54 -5.84 1.29
CA LEU A 18 3.89 -6.16 0.81
C LEU A 18 4.49 -7.44 1.42
N VAL A 19 3.77 -8.14 2.30
CA VAL A 19 4.21 -9.43 2.88
C VAL A 19 4.51 -10.48 1.80
N SER A 20 3.84 -10.42 0.64
CA SER A 20 4.07 -11.35 -0.47
C SER A 20 5.49 -11.30 -1.02
N ILE A 21 6.21 -10.19 -0.85
CA ILE A 21 7.63 -10.09 -1.21
C ILE A 21 8.48 -11.13 -0.47
N PHE A 22 8.05 -11.58 0.71
CA PHE A 22 8.76 -12.57 1.51
C PHE A 22 8.09 -13.94 1.44
N SER A 23 6.74 -14.00 1.50
CA SER A 23 6.05 -15.29 1.47
C SER A 23 6.09 -15.96 0.11
N ASP A 24 6.16 -15.18 -0.97
CA ASP A 24 6.09 -15.66 -2.36
C ASP A 24 7.48 -15.75 -3.00
N ALA A 25 8.53 -15.42 -2.24
CA ALA A 25 9.90 -15.42 -2.72
C ALA A 25 10.38 -16.82 -3.11
N GLN A 26 11.10 -16.88 -4.23
CA GLN A 26 11.77 -18.12 -4.64
C GLN A 26 13.06 -18.31 -3.82
N PRO A 27 13.15 -19.36 -2.98
CA PRO A 27 14.37 -19.64 -2.25
C PRO A 27 15.45 -20.20 -3.19
N ALA A 28 16.71 -20.14 -2.74
CA ALA A 28 17.79 -20.84 -3.43
C ALA A 28 17.66 -22.35 -3.20
N ALA A 29 18.12 -23.19 -4.13
CA ALA A 29 18.26 -24.63 -3.88
C ALA A 29 19.70 -25.08 -3.96
N ARG A 30 20.00 -26.16 -3.23
CA ARG A 30 21.31 -26.79 -3.14
C ARG A 30 21.24 -28.17 -3.79
N LEU A 31 22.19 -28.47 -4.68
CA LEU A 31 22.38 -29.82 -5.20
C LEU A 31 22.96 -30.74 -4.13
N LEU A 32 22.36 -31.91 -3.94
CA LEU A 32 22.83 -32.92 -2.97
C LEU A 32 24.16 -33.55 -3.40
N ALA A 33 24.40 -33.67 -4.70
CA ALA A 33 25.62 -34.29 -5.25
C ALA A 33 26.88 -33.43 -5.11
N THR A 34 26.76 -32.10 -5.25
CA THR A 34 27.92 -31.18 -5.32
C THR A 34 27.91 -30.11 -4.24
N GLY A 35 26.80 -29.95 -3.51
CA GLY A 35 26.60 -28.84 -2.56
C GLY A 35 26.46 -27.47 -3.23
N ALA A 36 26.48 -27.41 -4.57
CA ALA A 36 26.40 -26.16 -5.32
C ALA A 36 25.00 -25.54 -5.19
N ILE A 37 24.95 -24.22 -5.08
CA ILE A 37 23.71 -23.44 -5.08
C ILE A 37 23.31 -23.21 -6.54
N VAL A 38 22.06 -23.50 -6.87
CA VAL A 38 21.53 -23.45 -8.24
C VAL A 38 20.25 -22.61 -8.27
N GLU A 39 20.04 -21.92 -9.38
CA GLU A 39 18.82 -21.14 -9.66
C GLU A 39 17.78 -21.95 -10.46
N GLY A 40 16.51 -21.57 -10.34
CA GLY A 40 15.36 -22.43 -10.66
C GLY A 40 15.19 -22.89 -12.12
N SER A 41 15.92 -22.34 -13.10
CA SER A 41 15.84 -22.80 -14.49
C SER A 41 16.53 -24.15 -14.71
N LEU A 42 17.59 -24.45 -13.96
CA LEU A 42 18.29 -25.74 -14.03
C LEU A 42 17.46 -26.86 -13.39
N MET A 43 16.58 -26.53 -12.44
CA MET A 43 15.80 -27.48 -11.65
C MET A 43 14.68 -28.15 -12.43
N CYS A 44 14.26 -27.58 -13.56
CA CYS A 44 13.09 -28.02 -14.31
C CYS A 44 13.21 -29.34 -15.07
N GLY A 45 14.38 -30.00 -15.00
CA GLY A 45 14.62 -31.34 -15.54
C GLY A 45 15.27 -32.31 -14.56
N MET A 46 15.45 -31.91 -13.29
CA MET A 46 16.11 -32.73 -12.26
C MET A 46 15.08 -33.42 -11.37
N SER A 47 15.42 -34.60 -10.84
CA SER A 47 14.54 -35.32 -9.91
C SER A 47 14.51 -34.63 -8.54
N THR A 48 13.39 -34.71 -7.81
CA THR A 48 13.24 -34.08 -6.47
C THR A 48 14.17 -34.68 -5.40
N SER A 49 14.90 -35.74 -5.72
CA SER A 49 15.93 -36.37 -4.90
C SER A 49 17.35 -35.84 -5.13
N GLU A 50 17.55 -34.96 -6.11
CA GLU A 50 18.87 -34.42 -6.48
C GLU A 50 19.20 -33.08 -5.81
N TRP A 51 18.21 -32.42 -5.23
CA TRP A 51 18.35 -31.08 -4.66
C TRP A 51 17.44 -30.84 -3.45
N GLU A 52 17.81 -29.88 -2.61
CA GLU A 52 17.05 -29.44 -1.43
C GLU A 52 16.94 -27.91 -1.37
N TRP A 53 15.83 -27.39 -0.85
CA TRP A 53 15.65 -25.94 -0.65
C TRP A 53 16.55 -25.41 0.47
N VAL A 54 17.31 -24.35 0.20
CA VAL A 54 18.13 -23.64 1.18
C VAL A 54 17.20 -22.83 2.10
N GLY A 55 16.81 -23.42 3.22
CA GLY A 55 15.78 -22.88 4.13
C GLY A 55 14.72 -23.91 4.55
N GLY A 56 14.66 -25.03 3.82
CA GLY A 56 13.67 -26.08 4.03
C GLY A 56 12.36 -25.82 3.29
N LYS A 57 11.46 -26.81 3.29
CA LYS A 57 10.18 -26.74 2.55
C LYS A 57 9.21 -25.70 3.09
N SER A 58 9.30 -25.33 4.36
CA SER A 58 8.34 -24.41 4.99
C SER A 58 8.72 -22.93 4.91
N ASP A 59 9.85 -22.58 4.27
CA ASP A 59 10.35 -21.21 4.22
C ASP A 59 9.35 -20.29 3.49
N THR A 60 9.00 -20.62 2.24
CA THR A 60 8.08 -19.85 1.39
C THR A 60 6.98 -20.72 0.77
N ILE A 61 5.96 -20.10 0.17
CA ILE A 61 4.92 -20.87 -0.55
C ILE A 61 5.49 -21.63 -1.74
N VAL A 62 6.59 -21.11 -2.32
CA VAL A 62 7.26 -21.71 -3.48
C VAL A 62 7.96 -23.00 -3.05
N SER A 63 8.62 -23.01 -1.90
CA SER A 63 9.26 -24.21 -1.36
C SER A 63 8.26 -25.23 -0.78
N GLU A 64 7.10 -24.77 -0.32
CA GLU A 64 6.12 -25.65 0.34
C GLU A 64 5.28 -26.43 -0.68
N TRP A 65 4.89 -25.77 -1.77
CA TRP A 65 4.07 -26.35 -2.83
C TRP A 65 4.83 -26.59 -4.14
N ASP A 66 6.16 -26.55 -4.10
CA ASP A 66 7.09 -26.78 -5.22
C ASP A 66 6.65 -26.04 -6.51
N LEU A 67 6.40 -24.73 -6.38
CA LEU A 67 5.83 -23.86 -7.44
C LEU A 67 6.89 -23.42 -8.47
N ILE A 68 7.60 -24.39 -9.05
CA ILE A 68 8.63 -24.17 -10.06
C ILE A 68 8.16 -24.61 -11.45
N CYS A 69 8.90 -24.18 -12.48
CA CYS A 69 8.76 -24.67 -13.85
C CYS A 69 7.35 -24.45 -14.43
N GLN A 70 6.59 -25.52 -14.69
CA GLN A 70 5.22 -25.42 -15.21
C GLN A 70 4.27 -24.72 -14.23
N HIS A 71 4.54 -24.78 -12.92
CA HIS A 71 3.71 -24.17 -11.88
C HIS A 71 4.15 -22.76 -11.49
N LYS A 72 5.19 -22.20 -12.14
CA LYS A 72 5.73 -20.86 -11.81
C LYS A 72 4.69 -19.75 -11.92
N PHE A 73 3.75 -19.86 -12.88
CA PHE A 73 2.70 -18.86 -13.06
C PHE A 73 1.74 -18.77 -11.85
N LEU A 74 1.62 -19.84 -11.05
CA LEU A 74 0.75 -19.88 -9.87
C LEU A 74 1.27 -18.99 -8.73
N VAL A 75 2.56 -18.63 -8.73
CA VAL A 75 3.15 -17.72 -7.73
C VAL A 75 2.56 -16.30 -7.86
N ALA A 76 2.22 -15.86 -9.08
CA ALA A 76 1.66 -14.53 -9.30
C ALA A 76 0.16 -14.43 -8.95
N LEU A 77 -0.56 -15.55 -8.98
CA LEU A 77 -2.02 -15.61 -8.82
C LEU A 77 -2.52 -14.99 -7.51
N PRO A 78 -1.96 -15.29 -6.32
CA PRO A 78 -2.42 -14.73 -5.05
C PRO A 78 -2.26 -13.20 -4.98
N SER A 79 -1.15 -12.68 -5.51
CA SER A 79 -0.89 -11.23 -5.57
C SER A 79 -1.87 -10.52 -6.52
N THR A 80 -2.16 -11.09 -7.69
CA THR A 80 -3.20 -10.56 -8.59
C THR A 80 -4.57 -10.55 -7.93
N LEU A 81 -4.96 -11.65 -7.29
CA LEU A 81 -6.24 -11.77 -6.59
C LEU A 81 -6.36 -10.80 -5.40
N PHE A 82 -5.26 -10.54 -4.68
CA PHE A 82 -5.23 -9.53 -3.62
C PHE A 82 -5.59 -8.12 -4.13
N PHE A 83 -5.02 -7.69 -5.26
CA PHE A 83 -5.35 -6.37 -5.83
C PHE A 83 -6.75 -6.32 -6.46
N ILE A 84 -7.23 -7.42 -7.06
CA ILE A 84 -8.63 -7.52 -7.52
C ILE A 84 -9.59 -7.39 -6.32
N GLY A 85 -9.31 -8.10 -5.22
CA GLY A 85 -10.06 -7.95 -3.98
C GLY A 85 -10.07 -6.51 -3.48
N SER A 86 -8.90 -5.86 -3.47
CA SER A 86 -8.76 -4.45 -3.08
C SER A 86 -9.59 -3.49 -3.94
N LEU A 87 -9.72 -3.77 -5.24
CA LEU A 87 -10.53 -2.98 -6.17
C LEU A 87 -12.01 -3.01 -5.75
N PHE A 88 -12.59 -4.20 -5.60
CA PHE A 88 -13.99 -4.37 -5.17
C PHE A 88 -14.21 -3.85 -3.76
N GLY A 89 -13.29 -4.16 -2.84
CA GLY A 89 -13.34 -3.72 -1.46
C GLY A 89 -13.37 -2.20 -1.37
N SER A 90 -12.58 -1.48 -2.17
CA SER A 90 -12.52 -0.02 -2.11
C SER A 90 -13.87 0.65 -2.40
N GLY A 91 -14.66 0.10 -3.33
CA GLY A 91 -16.01 0.59 -3.63
C GLY A 91 -17.00 0.27 -2.51
N VAL A 92 -16.99 -0.97 -2.02
CA VAL A 92 -17.87 -1.43 -0.94
C VAL A 92 -17.60 -0.65 0.34
N TYR A 93 -16.34 -0.60 0.79
CA TYR A 93 -15.94 0.11 2.01
C TYR A 93 -16.11 1.62 1.90
N GLY A 94 -15.95 2.21 0.70
CA GLY A 94 -16.29 3.61 0.46
C GLY A 94 -17.77 3.89 0.74
N TYR A 95 -18.66 3.05 0.19
CA TYR A 95 -20.09 3.17 0.44
C TYR A 95 -20.46 2.93 1.91
N LEU A 96 -19.90 1.91 2.55
CA LEU A 96 -20.12 1.59 3.98
C LEU A 96 -19.67 2.72 4.91
N ALA A 97 -18.51 3.32 4.65
CA ALA A 97 -17.97 4.43 5.44
C ALA A 97 -18.80 5.70 5.35
N ASP A 98 -19.35 6.01 4.16
CA ASP A 98 -20.12 7.23 3.95
C ASP A 98 -21.59 7.07 4.36
N SER A 99 -22.19 5.91 4.09
CA SER A 99 -23.64 5.73 4.19
C SER A 99 -24.09 5.13 5.52
N TRP A 100 -23.44 4.09 6.05
CA TRP A 100 -24.01 3.29 7.15
C TRP A 100 -23.26 3.46 8.47
N PHE A 101 -21.97 3.11 8.49
CA PHE A 101 -21.26 2.90 9.76
C PHE A 101 -20.46 4.13 10.23
N GLY A 102 -20.13 5.05 9.34
CA GLY A 102 -19.16 6.11 9.61
C GLY A 102 -17.73 5.60 9.50
N ARG A 103 -16.76 6.51 9.54
CA ARG A 103 -15.38 6.19 9.14
C ARG A 103 -14.65 5.42 10.24
N LYS A 104 -14.93 5.73 11.52
CA LYS A 104 -14.30 5.04 12.66
C LYS A 104 -14.75 3.58 12.76
N LYS A 105 -16.06 3.31 12.65
CA LYS A 105 -16.59 1.94 12.76
C LYS A 105 -16.20 1.09 11.55
N THR A 106 -16.22 1.67 10.35
CA THR A 106 -15.76 0.97 9.14
C THR A 106 -14.27 0.62 9.25
N LEU A 107 -13.43 1.52 9.77
CA LEU A 107 -12.03 1.23 10.04
C LEU A 107 -11.85 0.07 11.04
N PHE A 108 -12.63 0.05 12.13
CA PHE A 108 -12.61 -1.05 13.09
C PHE A 108 -12.96 -2.39 12.43
N LEU A 109 -14.04 -2.41 11.64
CA LEU A 109 -14.49 -3.61 10.92
C LEU A 109 -13.44 -4.10 9.92
N SER A 110 -12.82 -3.19 9.15
CA SER A 110 -11.73 -3.54 8.23
C SER A 110 -10.53 -4.15 8.96
N CYS A 111 -10.12 -3.58 10.10
CA CYS A 111 -9.01 -4.11 10.88
C CYS A 111 -9.32 -5.52 11.43
N LEU A 112 -10.53 -5.73 11.95
CA LEU A 112 -10.97 -7.02 12.47
C LEU A 112 -11.02 -8.10 11.38
N LEU A 113 -11.63 -7.79 10.23
CA LEU A 113 -11.72 -8.74 9.12
C LEU A 113 -10.37 -8.98 8.44
N THR A 114 -9.49 -7.98 8.42
CA THR A 114 -8.09 -8.16 7.99
C THR A 114 -7.37 -9.13 8.93
N PHE A 115 -7.53 -9.00 10.25
CA PHE A 115 -6.95 -9.94 11.22
C PHE A 115 -7.44 -11.37 10.96
N VAL A 116 -8.76 -11.58 10.87
CA VAL A 116 -9.35 -12.91 10.65
C VAL A 116 -8.84 -13.54 9.35
N THR A 117 -8.84 -12.78 8.25
CA THR A 117 -8.37 -13.30 6.96
C THR A 117 -6.87 -13.50 6.91
N ALA A 118 -6.05 -12.61 7.47
CA ALA A 118 -4.59 -12.79 7.54
C ALA A 118 -4.21 -13.99 8.42
N LEU A 119 -4.94 -14.21 9.51
CA LEU A 119 -4.74 -15.39 10.35
C LEU A 119 -5.15 -16.66 9.60
N ALA A 120 -6.28 -16.64 8.89
CA ALA A 120 -6.72 -17.76 8.05
C ALA A 120 -5.70 -18.10 6.94
N ILE A 121 -5.04 -17.10 6.34
CA ILE A 121 -3.96 -17.30 5.36
C ILE A 121 -2.85 -18.20 5.94
N SER A 122 -2.49 -18.02 7.21
CA SER A 122 -1.45 -18.84 7.85
C SER A 122 -1.80 -20.33 7.96
N PHE A 123 -3.07 -20.69 7.83
CA PHE A 123 -3.58 -22.06 7.86
C PHE A 123 -3.94 -22.61 6.48
N ALA A 124 -3.66 -21.87 5.39
CA ALA A 124 -4.01 -22.31 4.05
C ALA A 124 -3.32 -23.64 3.69
N PRO A 125 -4.05 -24.71 3.32
CA PRO A 125 -3.45 -26.02 3.05
C PRO A 125 -2.84 -26.13 1.64
N ASN A 126 -3.30 -25.29 0.70
CA ASN A 126 -2.87 -25.31 -0.69
C ASN A 126 -2.93 -23.90 -1.31
N ILE A 127 -2.33 -23.77 -2.51
CA ILE A 127 -2.23 -22.52 -3.25
C ILE A 127 -3.59 -21.90 -3.59
N TRP A 128 -4.62 -22.70 -3.87
CA TRP A 128 -5.95 -22.19 -4.25
C TRP A 128 -6.66 -21.53 -3.08
N VAL A 129 -6.63 -22.18 -1.91
CA VAL A 129 -7.16 -21.61 -0.66
C VAL A 129 -6.37 -20.37 -0.27
N TYR A 130 -5.03 -20.41 -0.39
CA TYR A 130 -4.18 -19.24 -0.17
C TYR A 130 -4.57 -18.07 -1.08
N ALA A 131 -4.74 -18.32 -2.38
CA ALA A 131 -5.10 -17.30 -3.36
C ALA A 131 -6.49 -16.69 -3.10
N PHE A 132 -7.48 -17.51 -2.74
CA PHE A 132 -8.80 -17.03 -2.32
C PHE A 132 -8.74 -16.21 -1.04
N LEU A 133 -7.97 -16.65 -0.03
CA LEU A 133 -7.80 -15.89 1.20
C LEU A 133 -7.05 -14.58 0.98
N ARG A 134 -6.10 -14.53 0.05
CA ARG A 134 -5.43 -13.29 -0.39
C ARG A 134 -6.42 -12.33 -1.06
N PHE A 135 -7.34 -12.83 -1.90
CA PHE A 135 -8.46 -12.02 -2.42
C PHE A 135 -9.30 -11.43 -1.28
N ALA A 136 -9.76 -12.26 -0.35
CA ALA A 136 -10.60 -11.83 0.76
C ALA A 136 -9.86 -10.82 1.66
N ASN A 137 -8.58 -11.04 1.91
CA ASN A 137 -7.75 -10.16 2.69
C ASN A 137 -7.56 -8.79 2.02
N GLY A 138 -7.31 -8.75 0.71
CA GLY A 138 -7.29 -7.49 -0.06
C GLY A 138 -8.63 -6.75 -0.03
N PHE A 139 -9.75 -7.47 -0.14
CA PHE A 139 -11.09 -6.92 -0.06
C PHE A 139 -11.40 -6.27 1.31
N PHE A 140 -11.12 -6.96 2.41
CA PHE A 140 -11.40 -6.41 3.74
C PHE A 140 -10.41 -5.32 4.15
N ARG A 141 -9.20 -5.40 3.63
CA ARG A 141 -8.14 -4.43 3.91
C ARG A 141 -8.41 -3.05 3.32
N SER A 142 -9.00 -2.96 2.13
CA SER A 142 -9.12 -1.71 1.37
C SER A 142 -9.79 -0.55 2.13
N GLY A 143 -10.61 -0.85 3.14
CA GLY A 143 -11.23 0.15 4.00
C GLY A 143 -10.26 0.86 4.94
N ILE A 144 -9.11 0.27 5.27
CA ILE A 144 -8.13 0.83 6.21
C ILE A 144 -7.57 2.16 5.70
N GLY A 145 -6.83 2.15 4.58
CA GLY A 145 -6.23 3.37 4.04
C GLY A 145 -7.27 4.45 3.72
N SER A 146 -8.41 4.05 3.13
CA SER A 146 -9.50 4.93 2.74
C SER A 146 -10.17 5.63 3.93
N CYS A 147 -10.50 4.90 5.00
CA CYS A 147 -11.11 5.51 6.18
C CYS A 147 -10.09 6.34 6.98
N CYS A 148 -8.83 5.90 7.04
CA CYS A 148 -7.79 6.59 7.80
C CYS A 148 -7.46 7.96 7.23
N ILE A 149 -7.26 8.08 5.90
CA ILE A 149 -6.97 9.38 5.29
C ILE A 149 -8.12 10.36 5.48
N VAL A 150 -9.37 9.87 5.40
CA VAL A 150 -10.56 10.69 5.60
C VAL A 150 -10.65 11.13 7.07
N LEU A 151 -10.54 10.22 8.02
CA LEU A 151 -10.54 10.56 9.46
C LEU A 151 -9.45 11.56 9.84
N ALA A 152 -8.23 11.39 9.29
CA ALA A 152 -7.11 12.28 9.58
C ALA A 152 -7.32 13.68 8.97
N THR A 153 -7.86 13.76 7.75
CA THR A 153 -8.00 15.04 7.00
C THR A 153 -9.28 15.82 7.36
N GLU A 154 -10.36 15.15 7.76
CA GLU A 154 -11.64 15.79 8.08
C GLU A 154 -11.62 16.57 9.41
N VAL A 155 -10.71 16.22 10.32
CA VAL A 155 -10.54 16.93 11.60
C VAL A 155 -9.61 18.15 11.52
N VAL A 156 -8.92 18.35 10.40
CA VAL A 156 -7.94 19.44 10.22
C VAL A 156 -8.41 20.49 9.21
N GLY A 157 -8.00 21.74 9.47
CA GLY A 157 -8.27 22.87 8.59
C GLY A 157 -7.57 22.74 7.23
N LYS A 158 -8.13 23.39 6.20
CA LYS A 158 -7.68 23.32 4.80
C LYS A 158 -6.16 23.50 4.61
N LYS A 159 -5.53 24.40 5.39
CA LYS A 159 -4.09 24.67 5.36
C LYS A 159 -3.23 23.44 5.68
N TRP A 160 -3.66 22.61 6.64
CA TRP A 160 -2.86 21.49 7.16
C TRP A 160 -3.20 20.13 6.54
N ARG A 161 -4.30 20.04 5.76
CA ARG A 161 -4.76 18.78 5.15
C ARG A 161 -3.69 18.07 4.31
N GLY A 162 -2.92 18.83 3.54
CA GLY A 162 -1.85 18.27 2.71
C GLY A 162 -0.77 17.57 3.54
N GLN A 163 -0.30 18.23 4.60
CA GLN A 163 0.72 17.67 5.49
C GLN A 163 0.18 16.50 6.32
N VAL A 164 -1.04 16.59 6.82
CA VAL A 164 -1.66 15.50 7.58
C VAL A 164 -1.89 14.26 6.71
N GLY A 165 -2.20 14.43 5.43
CA GLY A 165 -2.26 13.33 4.47
C GLY A 165 -0.91 12.60 4.32
N GLN A 166 0.21 13.32 4.44
CA GLN A 166 1.55 12.73 4.35
C GLN A 166 1.93 11.88 5.58
N TYR A 167 1.30 12.10 6.74
CA TYR A 167 1.54 11.25 7.90
C TYR A 167 1.15 9.80 7.64
N GLY A 168 0.05 9.55 6.92
CA GLY A 168 -0.33 8.18 6.54
C GLY A 168 0.78 7.49 5.76
N PHE A 169 1.37 8.19 4.78
CA PHE A 169 2.47 7.66 3.99
C PHE A 169 3.76 7.45 4.78
N PHE A 170 4.06 8.31 5.75
CA PHE A 170 5.18 8.09 6.67
C PHE A 170 5.01 6.76 7.44
N PHE A 171 3.82 6.52 7.98
CA PHE A 171 3.52 5.26 8.68
C PHE A 171 3.47 4.06 7.75
N PHE A 172 3.05 4.22 6.49
CA PHE A 172 3.15 3.18 5.46
C PHE A 172 4.61 2.78 5.24
N THR A 173 5.50 3.75 5.06
CA THR A 173 6.94 3.51 4.90
C THR A 173 7.54 2.83 6.13
N LEU A 174 7.13 3.20 7.35
CA LEU A 174 7.54 2.48 8.57
C LEU A 174 7.10 1.01 8.54
N GLY A 175 5.87 0.75 8.09
CA GLY A 175 5.36 -0.61 7.92
C GLY A 175 6.17 -1.39 6.89
N PHE A 176 6.50 -0.76 5.77
CA PHE A 176 7.33 -1.38 4.74
C PHE A 176 8.76 -1.68 5.24
N LEU A 177 9.38 -0.75 5.97
CA LEU A 177 10.72 -0.96 6.56
C LEU A 177 10.73 -2.06 7.63
N SER A 178 9.63 -2.24 8.35
CA SER A 178 9.53 -3.30 9.37
C SER A 178 9.45 -4.72 8.79
N LEU A 179 9.02 -4.87 7.53
CA LEU A 179 8.84 -6.19 6.90
C LEU A 179 10.14 -6.97 6.71
N PRO A 180 11.25 -6.42 6.19
CA PRO A 180 12.53 -7.12 6.11
C PRO A 180 12.99 -7.69 7.45
N LEU A 181 12.80 -6.94 8.54
CA LEU A 181 13.16 -7.41 9.88
C LEU A 181 12.29 -8.59 10.31
N MET A 182 10.96 -8.47 10.18
CA MET A 182 10.04 -9.56 10.51
C MET A 182 10.24 -10.79 9.63
N GLY A 183 10.45 -10.60 8.33
CA GLY A 183 10.73 -11.68 7.39
C GLY A 183 12.04 -12.39 7.74
N TYR A 184 13.09 -11.66 8.11
CA TYR A 184 14.37 -12.26 8.49
C TYR A 184 14.27 -13.10 9.77
N LEU A 185 13.49 -12.62 10.75
CA LEU A 185 13.24 -13.34 12.00
C LEU A 185 12.43 -14.62 11.76
N GLU A 186 11.42 -14.56 10.89
CA GLU A 186 10.51 -15.69 10.58
C GLU A 186 10.84 -16.42 9.27
N ARG A 187 12.10 -16.36 8.81
CA ARG A 187 12.63 -17.01 7.58
C ARG A 187 12.55 -18.55 7.54
N LYS A 188 11.89 -19.17 8.50
CA LYS A 188 11.68 -20.61 8.56
C LYS A 188 10.23 -20.97 8.25
N SER A 189 9.32 -20.01 8.35
CA SER A 189 7.90 -20.23 8.18
C SER A 189 7.18 -18.95 7.76
N TRP A 190 6.86 -18.84 6.47
CA TRP A 190 5.97 -17.79 5.97
C TRP A 190 4.62 -17.74 6.71
N ARG A 191 4.14 -18.88 7.24
CA ARG A 191 2.90 -18.97 8.03
C ARG A 191 3.00 -18.17 9.33
N ASN A 192 4.14 -18.22 10.03
CA ASN A 192 4.37 -17.42 11.24
C ASN A 192 4.40 -15.93 10.93
N LEU A 193 5.00 -15.54 9.80
CA LEU A 193 5.01 -14.14 9.36
C LEU A 193 3.59 -13.57 9.24
N TYR A 194 2.65 -14.32 8.64
CA TYR A 194 1.24 -13.92 8.59
C TYR A 194 0.57 -13.87 9.96
N ARG A 195 0.89 -14.80 10.89
CA ARG A 195 0.36 -14.76 12.26
C ARG A 195 0.77 -13.48 12.98
N ILE A 196 2.05 -13.11 12.93
CA ILE A 196 2.56 -11.89 13.57
C ILE A 196 1.90 -10.65 12.97
N ILE A 197 1.87 -10.54 11.64
CA ILE A 197 1.28 -9.39 10.95
C ILE A 197 -0.23 -9.28 11.23
N SER A 198 -0.94 -10.39 11.37
CA SER A 198 -2.39 -10.39 11.62
C SER A 198 -2.76 -9.71 12.95
N VAL A 199 -1.95 -9.89 14.00
CA VAL A 199 -2.26 -9.39 15.35
C VAL A 199 -2.16 -7.86 15.44
N LEU A 200 -1.34 -7.23 14.58
CA LEU A 200 -1.10 -5.78 14.62
C LEU A 200 -2.36 -4.93 14.32
N PRO A 201 -3.13 -5.17 13.23
CA PRO A 201 -4.43 -4.53 13.02
C PRO A 201 -5.41 -4.72 14.17
N LEU A 202 -5.45 -5.90 14.78
CA LEU A 202 -6.35 -6.19 15.91
C LEU A 202 -5.96 -5.38 17.14
N GLY A 203 -4.67 -5.37 17.49
CA GLY A 203 -4.16 -4.56 18.60
C GLY A 203 -4.46 -3.08 18.40
N TYR A 204 -4.27 -2.57 17.18
CA TYR A 204 -4.67 -1.20 16.84
C TYR A 204 -6.16 -0.95 17.06
N ALA A 205 -7.02 -1.83 16.53
CA ALA A 205 -8.47 -1.69 16.60
C ALA A 205 -9.00 -1.71 18.05
N LEU A 206 -8.39 -2.52 18.92
CA LEU A 206 -8.79 -2.67 20.32
C LEU A 206 -8.20 -1.60 21.23
N PHE A 207 -6.94 -1.22 21.05
CA PHE A 207 -6.23 -0.36 21.99
C PHE A 207 -6.06 1.09 21.53
N LEU A 208 -5.94 1.37 20.23
CA LEU A 208 -5.69 2.72 19.74
C LEU A 208 -6.95 3.37 19.18
N LEU A 209 -7.71 2.64 18.36
CA LEU A 209 -8.88 3.17 17.69
C LEU A 209 -10.00 3.69 18.63
N PRO A 210 -10.21 3.16 19.86
CA PRO A 210 -11.19 3.74 20.78
C PRO A 210 -10.93 5.21 21.11
N PHE A 211 -9.66 5.63 21.18
CA PHE A 211 -9.24 7.01 21.44
C PHE A 211 -9.41 7.93 20.22
N ALA A 212 -9.69 7.39 19.03
CA ALA A 212 -10.02 8.18 17.86
C ALA A 212 -11.44 8.76 17.96
N TYR A 213 -11.63 9.99 17.53
CA TYR A 213 -12.96 10.58 17.31
C TYR A 213 -13.49 10.22 15.93
N GLU A 214 -14.82 10.20 15.80
CA GLU A 214 -15.47 10.13 14.49
C GLU A 214 -15.37 11.50 13.80
N SER A 215 -15.48 11.49 12.47
CA SER A 215 -15.45 12.71 11.67
C SER A 215 -16.58 13.69 12.03
N PRO A 216 -16.25 14.95 12.40
CA PRO A 216 -17.25 15.99 12.58
C PRO A 216 -18.08 16.23 11.32
N ARG A 217 -17.45 16.20 10.14
CA ARG A 217 -18.13 16.43 8.84
C ARG A 217 -19.15 15.33 8.56
N TRP A 218 -18.80 14.07 8.83
CA TRP A 218 -19.75 12.96 8.68
C TRP A 218 -20.97 13.11 9.59
N LEU A 219 -20.72 13.45 10.86
CA LEU A 219 -21.77 13.62 11.87
C LEU A 219 -22.75 14.72 11.46
N LEU A 220 -22.25 15.84 10.92
CA LEU A 220 -23.09 16.92 10.37
C LEU A 220 -23.93 16.45 9.17
N VAL A 221 -23.32 15.78 8.21
CA VAL A 221 -24.04 15.27 7.02
C VAL A 221 -25.10 14.22 7.39
N LYS A 222 -24.96 13.54 8.54
CA LYS A 222 -25.95 12.62 9.08
C LYS A 222 -26.98 13.26 10.01
N GLY A 223 -26.98 14.59 10.16
CA GLY A 223 -27.88 15.33 11.06
C GLY A 223 -27.58 15.14 12.55
N ARG A 224 -26.44 14.56 12.91
CA ARG A 224 -26.03 14.29 14.30
C ARG A 224 -25.27 15.48 14.89
N ASN A 225 -25.93 16.64 14.87
CA ASN A 225 -25.30 17.94 15.18
C ASN A 225 -24.81 18.05 16.63
N LYS A 226 -25.54 17.45 17.58
CA LYS A 226 -25.13 17.41 18.99
C LYS A 226 -23.79 16.67 19.17
N GLU A 227 -23.64 15.52 18.51
CA GLU A 227 -22.41 14.74 18.60
C GLU A 227 -21.25 15.41 17.87
N ALA A 228 -21.50 15.98 16.69
CA ALA A 228 -20.51 16.77 15.96
C ALA A 228 -19.94 17.88 16.85
N MET A 229 -20.82 18.57 17.60
CA MET A 229 -20.40 19.64 18.51
C MET A 229 -19.61 19.14 19.71
N VAL A 230 -19.96 17.99 20.29
CA VAL A 230 -19.17 17.37 21.35
C VAL A 230 -17.76 17.03 20.85
N VAL A 231 -17.63 16.44 19.66
CA VAL A 231 -16.33 16.12 19.06
C VAL A 231 -15.52 17.40 18.81
N LEU A 232 -16.12 18.42 18.21
CA LEU A 232 -15.45 19.70 17.96
C LEU A 232 -14.98 20.36 19.26
N LYS A 233 -15.80 20.37 20.32
CA LYS A 233 -15.40 20.90 21.64
C LYS A 233 -14.21 20.15 22.22
N LYS A 234 -14.18 18.81 22.11
CA LYS A 234 -13.03 18.00 22.55
C LYS A 234 -11.78 18.31 21.73
N LEU A 235 -11.88 18.40 20.41
CA LEU A 235 -10.76 18.76 19.53
C LEU A 235 -10.23 20.17 19.81
N ALA A 236 -11.11 21.14 20.07
CA ALA A 236 -10.72 22.50 20.44
C ALA A 236 -9.95 22.52 21.76
N ARG A 237 -10.46 21.83 22.80
CA ARG A 237 -9.78 21.69 24.10
C ARG A 237 -8.40 21.05 23.97
N LEU A 238 -8.27 19.99 23.16
CA LEU A 238 -6.98 19.34 22.90
C LEU A 238 -5.96 20.28 22.22
N ASN A 239 -6.44 21.27 21.48
CA ASN A 239 -5.60 22.30 20.84
C ASN A 239 -5.44 23.56 21.70
N GLY A 240 -5.88 23.55 22.96
CA GLY A 240 -5.83 24.71 23.87
C GLY A 240 -6.73 25.87 23.44
N LYS A 241 -7.74 25.63 22.58
CA LYS A 241 -8.67 26.64 22.09
C LYS A 241 -10.09 26.40 22.60
N GLN A 242 -10.87 27.47 22.69
CA GLN A 242 -12.32 27.38 22.91
C GLN A 242 -13.06 27.67 21.61
N LEU A 243 -14.18 26.97 21.39
CA LEU A 243 -15.06 27.29 20.27
C LEU A 243 -15.87 28.55 20.61
N PRO A 244 -16.15 29.42 19.62
CA PRO A 244 -17.08 30.53 19.81
C PRO A 244 -18.41 30.04 20.36
N ALA A 245 -18.99 30.77 21.32
CA ALA A 245 -20.27 30.40 21.93
C ALA A 245 -21.44 30.40 20.91
N GLU A 246 -21.32 31.19 19.85
CA GLU A 246 -22.31 31.36 18.78
C GLU A 246 -22.06 30.47 17.55
N LEU A 247 -21.23 29.43 17.64
CA LEU A 247 -20.98 28.56 16.50
C LEU A 247 -22.22 27.71 16.15
N SER A 248 -23.10 28.26 15.32
CA SER A 248 -24.18 27.51 14.67
C SER A 248 -23.59 26.67 13.54
N LEU A 249 -23.64 25.35 13.70
CA LEU A 249 -23.31 24.43 12.62
C LEU A 249 -24.39 24.58 11.54
N VAL A 250 -24.05 25.22 10.42
CA VAL A 250 -24.96 25.30 9.26
C VAL A 250 -25.14 23.88 8.75
N ASP A 251 -26.38 23.37 8.84
CA ASP A 251 -26.72 22.09 8.23
C ASP A 251 -26.59 22.23 6.71
N PRO A 252 -25.69 21.49 6.03
CA PRO A 252 -25.60 21.52 4.57
C PRO A 252 -26.87 20.99 3.89
N ILE A 253 -27.81 20.45 4.67
CA ILE A 253 -29.10 19.90 4.21
C ILE A 253 -30.19 20.98 4.21
N GLN A 254 -30.16 21.97 5.10
CA GLN A 254 -31.21 22.99 5.21
C GLN A 254 -31.28 23.98 4.03
N GLY A 255 -30.30 23.94 3.11
CA GLY A 255 -30.31 24.70 1.86
C GLY A 255 -30.63 23.88 0.60
N ARG A 256 -31.02 22.60 0.74
CA ARG A 256 -31.48 21.77 -0.39
C ARG A 256 -33.00 21.60 -0.29
N ASP A 257 -33.73 22.40 -1.06
CA ASP A 257 -35.13 22.15 -1.36
C ASP A 257 -35.33 20.68 -1.80
N ASP A 258 -36.45 20.11 -1.35
CA ASP A 258 -36.89 18.70 -1.40
C ASP A 258 -37.11 18.11 -2.81
N GLN A 259 -36.35 18.52 -3.82
CA GLN A 259 -36.42 17.97 -5.17
C GLN A 259 -35.04 17.67 -5.73
N THR A 260 -34.49 16.49 -5.43
CA THR A 260 -33.71 15.70 -6.41
C THR A 260 -33.45 14.31 -5.86
N SER A 261 -34.04 13.31 -6.52
CA SER A 261 -33.82 11.90 -6.21
C SER A 261 -32.34 11.54 -6.30
N SER A 262 -31.94 10.72 -5.33
CA SER A 262 -30.56 10.45 -4.93
C SER A 262 -29.83 9.39 -5.78
N SER A 263 -29.82 9.51 -7.11
CA SER A 263 -28.93 8.68 -7.95
C SER A 263 -28.61 9.22 -9.36
N GLU A 264 -29.32 10.22 -9.89
CA GLU A 264 -29.19 10.59 -11.32
C GLU A 264 -28.47 11.92 -11.61
N ASN A 265 -27.32 12.23 -10.99
CA ASN A 265 -26.62 13.50 -11.33
C ASN A 265 -25.08 13.44 -11.26
N PHE A 266 -24.46 12.26 -11.13
CA PHE A 266 -22.99 12.18 -11.15
C PHE A 266 -22.42 12.25 -12.58
N TRP A 267 -23.09 11.61 -13.53
CA TRP A 267 -22.66 11.50 -14.93
C TRP A 267 -23.02 12.70 -15.81
N LYS A 268 -23.96 13.57 -15.39
CA LYS A 268 -24.37 14.75 -16.16
C LYS A 268 -23.33 15.88 -16.14
N THR A 269 -22.48 15.95 -15.10
CA THR A 269 -21.40 16.95 -15.04
C THR A 269 -20.16 16.45 -15.77
N LYS A 270 -20.12 16.59 -17.11
CA LYS A 270 -18.99 16.14 -17.97
C LYS A 270 -17.61 16.56 -17.44
N TRP A 271 -17.51 17.73 -16.81
CA TRP A 271 -16.29 18.22 -16.16
C TRP A 271 -15.82 17.37 -14.97
N ALA A 272 -16.74 16.92 -14.11
CA ALA A 272 -16.42 16.12 -12.92
C ALA A 272 -15.96 14.72 -13.34
N VAL A 273 -16.69 14.12 -14.29
CA VAL A 273 -16.32 12.84 -14.90
C VAL A 273 -14.94 12.92 -15.54
N LYS A 274 -14.66 13.95 -16.36
CA LYS A 274 -13.35 14.15 -16.98
C LYS A 274 -12.22 14.23 -15.94
N ARG A 275 -12.43 14.94 -14.83
CA ARG A 275 -11.44 15.02 -13.74
C ARG A 275 -11.22 13.69 -13.03
N ILE A 276 -12.30 12.96 -12.74
CA ILE A 276 -12.20 11.66 -12.07
C ILE A 276 -11.46 10.67 -12.96
N VAL A 277 -11.81 10.59 -14.25
CA VAL A 277 -11.12 9.73 -15.22
C VAL A 277 -9.63 10.07 -15.30
N MET A 278 -9.27 11.36 -15.43
CA MET A 278 -7.85 11.77 -15.45
C MET A 278 -7.11 11.33 -14.18
N VAL A 279 -7.71 11.48 -13.01
CA VAL A 279 -7.09 11.07 -11.74
C VAL A 279 -7.00 9.56 -11.62
N MET A 280 -8.01 8.81 -12.07
CA MET A 280 -7.96 7.34 -12.07
C MET A 280 -6.86 6.83 -13.00
N MET A 281 -6.74 7.37 -14.22
CA MET A 281 -5.68 7.02 -15.16
C MET A 281 -4.29 7.33 -14.60
N ALA A 282 -4.09 8.53 -14.04
CA ALA A 282 -2.83 8.90 -13.45
C ALA A 282 -2.47 7.97 -12.27
N GLY A 283 -3.44 7.58 -11.47
CA GLY A 283 -3.19 6.65 -10.36
C GLY A 283 -2.96 5.22 -10.72
N PHE A 284 -3.64 4.76 -11.76
CA PHE A 284 -3.34 3.47 -12.32
C PHE A 284 -1.87 3.42 -12.75
N GLY A 285 -1.39 4.45 -13.46
CA GLY A 285 0.02 4.57 -13.85
C GLY A 285 0.98 4.61 -12.65
N SER A 286 0.78 5.55 -11.72
CA SER A 286 1.65 5.69 -10.54
C SER A 286 1.63 4.44 -9.66
N GLY A 287 0.46 3.81 -9.47
CA GLY A 287 0.31 2.59 -8.69
C GLY A 287 0.96 1.39 -9.38
N PHE A 288 0.80 1.23 -10.69
CA PHE A 288 1.41 0.16 -11.46
C PHE A 288 2.94 0.19 -11.36
N VAL A 289 3.54 1.37 -11.52
CA VAL A 289 5.00 1.50 -11.42
C VAL A 289 5.44 1.32 -9.96
N TYR A 290 4.76 1.92 -8.98
CA TYR A 290 5.10 1.77 -7.55
C TYR A 290 5.11 0.32 -7.09
N TYR A 291 3.99 -0.38 -7.22
CA TYR A 291 3.87 -1.78 -6.80
C TYR A 291 4.65 -2.72 -7.71
N GLY A 292 4.76 -2.40 -9.01
CA GLY A 292 5.54 -3.18 -9.97
C GLY A 292 7.02 -3.22 -9.63
N ILE A 293 7.60 -2.13 -9.12
CA ILE A 293 9.00 -2.11 -8.66
C ILE A 293 9.15 -2.87 -7.34
N GLN A 294 8.23 -2.68 -6.40
CA GLN A 294 8.34 -3.29 -5.07
C GLN A 294 8.15 -4.80 -5.10
N LEU A 295 7.17 -5.29 -5.86
CA LEU A 295 6.88 -6.72 -5.97
C LEU A 295 7.89 -7.48 -6.84
N ASN A 296 8.65 -6.78 -7.68
CA ASN A 296 9.75 -7.37 -8.46
C ASN A 296 11.12 -7.21 -7.78
N ALA A 297 11.18 -6.85 -6.49
CA ALA A 297 12.44 -6.71 -5.76
C ALA A 297 13.26 -8.01 -5.69
N GLU A 298 12.62 -9.16 -5.89
CA GLU A 298 13.27 -10.48 -5.95
C GLU A 298 14.20 -10.65 -7.16
N ASN A 299 13.99 -9.93 -8.26
CA ASN A 299 14.79 -10.07 -9.49
C ASN A 299 16.14 -9.33 -9.42
N LEU A 300 16.51 -8.81 -8.25
CA LEU A 300 17.80 -8.19 -7.98
C LEU A 300 18.72 -9.26 -7.39
N ASN A 301 19.88 -9.52 -8.00
CA ASN A 301 20.91 -10.50 -7.59
C ASN A 301 21.54 -10.24 -6.19
N PHE A 302 20.89 -9.47 -5.32
CA PHE A 302 21.31 -9.15 -3.97
C PHE A 302 20.46 -9.89 -2.94
N ASN A 303 20.89 -9.87 -1.68
CA ASN A 303 20.10 -10.39 -0.57
C ASN A 303 18.72 -9.70 -0.52
N LEU A 304 17.63 -10.48 -0.67
CA LEU A 304 16.24 -10.00 -0.71
C LEU A 304 15.92 -9.04 0.44
N TYR A 305 16.28 -9.41 1.67
CA TYR A 305 16.00 -8.61 2.86
C TYR A 305 16.69 -7.24 2.82
N LEU A 306 17.95 -7.20 2.38
CA LEU A 306 18.71 -5.96 2.26
C LEU A 306 18.16 -5.08 1.14
N THR A 307 17.83 -5.67 -0.01
CA THR A 307 17.22 -4.97 -1.14
C THR A 307 15.92 -4.28 -0.75
N VAL A 308 15.03 -5.01 -0.06
CA VAL A 308 13.74 -4.47 0.40
C VAL A 308 13.96 -3.40 1.49
N ALA A 309 14.91 -3.60 2.40
CA ALA A 309 15.23 -2.61 3.42
C ALA A 309 15.76 -1.30 2.82
N VAL A 310 16.67 -1.36 1.85
CA VAL A 310 17.16 -0.17 1.14
C VAL A 310 16.04 0.54 0.40
N ASN A 311 15.19 -0.21 -0.31
CA ASN A 311 14.00 0.32 -0.98
C ASN A 311 13.06 1.05 0.00
N ALA A 312 12.82 0.49 1.18
CA ALA A 312 11.99 1.11 2.20
C ALA A 312 12.66 2.34 2.83
N MET A 313 13.98 2.29 3.08
CA MET A 313 14.73 3.43 3.63
C MET A 313 14.71 4.63 2.69
N MET A 314 14.83 4.38 1.38
CA MET A 314 14.74 5.39 0.32
C MET A 314 13.38 6.11 0.29
N GLU A 315 12.33 5.53 0.87
CA GLU A 315 11.05 6.22 0.96
C GLU A 315 11.01 7.31 2.03
N PHE A 316 11.84 7.28 3.06
CA PHE A 316 11.83 8.33 4.09
C PHE A 316 12.22 9.71 3.53
N PRO A 317 13.37 9.87 2.85
CA PRO A 317 13.71 11.15 2.22
C PRO A 317 12.62 11.63 1.26
N ALA A 318 12.00 10.71 0.51
CA ALA A 318 10.90 11.03 -0.38
C ALA A 318 9.69 11.63 0.37
N VAL A 319 9.29 11.10 1.53
CA VAL A 319 8.18 11.66 2.33
C VAL A 319 8.51 13.07 2.84
N PHE A 320 9.74 13.30 3.30
CA PHE A 320 10.16 14.63 3.78
C PHE A 320 10.23 15.66 2.65
N ILE A 321 10.88 15.30 1.53
CA ILE A 321 10.96 16.15 0.34
C ILE A 321 9.55 16.44 -0.19
N GLY A 322 8.69 15.43 -0.28
CA GLY A 322 7.32 15.60 -0.75
C GLY A 322 6.49 16.51 0.16
N SER A 323 6.66 16.39 1.48
CA SER A 323 6.00 17.27 2.46
C SER A 323 6.48 18.73 2.34
N PHE A 324 7.78 18.94 2.12
CA PHE A 324 8.35 20.27 1.90
C PHE A 324 7.86 20.88 0.59
N LEU A 325 7.92 20.13 -0.52
CA LEU A 325 7.48 20.60 -1.84
C LEU A 325 5.98 20.93 -1.85
N LEU A 326 5.13 20.20 -1.11
CA LEU A 326 3.72 20.54 -0.94
C LEU A 326 3.47 21.86 -0.19
N GLY A 327 4.44 22.30 0.62
CA GLY A 327 4.40 23.58 1.33
C GLY A 327 4.78 24.77 0.45
N VAL A 328 5.62 24.53 -0.57
CA VAL A 328 6.25 25.60 -1.38
C VAL A 328 5.67 25.68 -2.80
N MET A 329 5.33 24.54 -3.40
CA MET A 329 4.86 24.45 -4.79
C MET A 329 3.36 24.19 -4.88
N ASN A 330 2.76 24.63 -6.00
CA ASN A 330 1.39 24.28 -6.34
C ASN A 330 1.25 22.77 -6.62
N ARG A 331 0.17 22.16 -6.13
CA ARG A 331 -0.05 20.70 -6.19
C ARG A 331 -0.08 20.12 -7.62
N ARG A 332 -0.65 20.84 -8.58
CA ARG A 332 -0.82 20.37 -9.97
C ARG A 332 0.49 20.25 -10.75
N PRO A 333 1.33 21.30 -10.87
CA PRO A 333 2.61 21.17 -11.56
C PRO A 333 3.56 20.22 -10.82
N LEU A 334 3.51 20.18 -9.49
CA LEU A 334 4.30 19.25 -8.69
C LEU A 334 4.01 17.79 -9.07
N PHE A 335 2.73 17.40 -9.13
CA PHE A 335 2.33 16.06 -9.56
C PHE A 335 2.72 15.76 -11.01
N SER A 336 2.46 16.70 -11.94
CA SER A 336 2.79 16.47 -13.36
C SER A 336 4.30 16.31 -13.58
N ASN A 337 5.12 17.14 -12.93
CA ASN A 337 6.57 17.08 -13.07
C ASN A 337 7.15 15.81 -12.46
N SER A 338 6.63 15.34 -11.32
CA SER A 338 7.04 14.06 -10.73
C SER A 338 6.70 12.89 -11.65
N SER A 339 5.49 12.85 -12.22
CA SER A 339 5.08 11.80 -13.17
C SER A 339 5.91 11.78 -14.46
N TYR A 340 6.31 12.94 -14.99
CA TYR A 340 7.17 12.98 -16.18
C TYR A 340 8.59 12.49 -15.86
N LEU A 341 9.18 12.94 -14.76
CA LEU A 341 10.51 12.52 -14.35
C LEU A 341 10.56 11.01 -14.07
N ALA A 342 9.51 10.50 -13.45
CA ALA A 342 9.22 9.08 -13.26
C ALA A 342 9.21 8.27 -14.56
N GLY A 343 8.50 8.77 -15.59
CA GLY A 343 8.45 8.10 -16.90
C GLY A 343 9.80 8.08 -17.59
N ILE A 344 10.52 9.20 -17.57
CA ILE A 344 11.87 9.32 -18.16
C ILE A 344 12.85 8.35 -17.48
N SER A 345 12.78 8.20 -16.17
CA SER A 345 13.67 7.31 -15.43
C SER A 345 13.44 5.83 -15.77
N CYS A 346 12.17 5.43 -15.91
CA CYS A 346 11.82 4.07 -16.33
C CYS A 346 12.30 3.79 -17.76
N LEU A 347 12.15 4.75 -18.68
CA LEU A 347 12.65 4.64 -20.04
C LEU A 347 14.18 4.53 -20.10
N LEU A 348 14.90 5.33 -19.30
CA LEU A 348 16.35 5.23 -19.18
C LEU A 348 16.79 3.86 -18.66
N CYS A 349 16.12 3.33 -17.63
CA CYS A 349 16.40 1.99 -17.12
C CYS A 349 16.17 0.91 -18.19
N ALA A 350 15.08 1.02 -18.97
CA ALA A 350 14.79 0.10 -20.06
C ALA A 350 15.88 0.14 -21.14
N VAL A 351 16.30 1.33 -21.57
CA VAL A 351 17.36 1.50 -22.59
C VAL A 351 18.70 0.92 -22.10
N LEU A 352 19.09 1.19 -20.85
CA LEU A 352 20.32 0.65 -20.27
C LEU A 352 20.27 -0.88 -20.14
N SER A 353 19.11 -1.44 -19.80
CA SER A 353 18.92 -2.89 -19.74
C SER A 353 19.04 -3.54 -21.12
N LEU A 354 18.48 -2.91 -22.16
CA LEU A 354 18.57 -3.38 -23.55
C LEU A 354 20.02 -3.37 -24.04
N GLN A 355 20.76 -2.29 -23.79
CA GLN A 355 22.17 -2.17 -24.18
C GLN A 355 23.05 -3.27 -23.54
N ARG A 356 22.74 -3.69 -22.32
CA ARG A 356 23.46 -4.78 -21.64
C ARG A 356 23.15 -6.13 -22.25
N VAL A 357 21.90 -6.41 -22.61
CA VAL A 357 21.52 -7.66 -23.30
C VAL A 357 22.16 -7.73 -24.68
N THR A 358 22.16 -6.64 -25.44
CA THR A 358 22.77 -6.61 -26.78
C THR A 358 24.30 -6.77 -26.71
N LYS A 359 24.97 -6.20 -25.69
CA LYS A 359 26.41 -6.37 -25.48
C LYS A 359 26.81 -7.72 -24.88
N ALA A 360 25.92 -8.42 -24.18
CA ALA A 360 26.17 -9.75 -23.62
C ALA A 360 26.01 -10.88 -24.66
N MET A 361 25.36 -10.60 -25.79
CA MET A 361 25.06 -11.61 -26.82
C MET A 361 26.26 -12.16 -27.63
N PRO A 362 27.45 -11.51 -27.74
CA PRO A 362 28.60 -12.11 -28.41
C PRO A 362 29.59 -12.85 -27.49
N LEU A 363 29.42 -12.85 -26.16
CA LEU A 363 30.40 -13.44 -25.23
C LEU A 363 29.73 -14.38 -24.19
N ARG A 364 29.08 -15.44 -24.67
CA ARG A 364 28.68 -16.58 -23.84
C ARG A 364 29.79 -17.63 -23.78
N LYS A 365 30.98 -17.21 -23.33
CA LYS A 365 32.03 -18.12 -22.82
C LYS A 365 32.93 -17.31 -21.89
N GLU A 366 32.96 -17.70 -20.63
CA GLU A 366 33.93 -17.28 -19.60
C GLU A 366 33.88 -15.81 -19.13
N ARG A 367 32.91 -15.45 -18.28
CA ARG A 367 33.18 -14.62 -17.09
C ARG A 367 32.04 -14.61 -16.06
N GLU A 368 31.93 -15.68 -15.27
CA GLU A 368 31.32 -15.64 -13.94
C GLU A 368 32.42 -15.31 -12.91
N ARG A 369 32.81 -14.04 -12.86
CA ARG A 369 33.58 -13.41 -11.77
C ARG A 369 33.82 -11.97 -12.18
N ASP A 370 33.01 -11.06 -11.64
CA ASP A 370 33.44 -9.76 -11.11
C ASP A 370 32.23 -8.83 -10.91
N GLY A 371 32.00 -8.47 -9.64
CA GLY A 371 31.34 -7.25 -9.17
C GLY A 371 30.11 -6.73 -9.92
N ASP A 372 28.95 -7.34 -9.68
CA ASP A 372 27.63 -6.88 -10.16
C ASP A 372 27.12 -5.68 -9.34
N GLY A 373 27.80 -4.54 -9.41
CA GLY A 373 27.44 -3.33 -8.69
C GLY A 373 27.68 -2.09 -9.55
N GLY A 374 26.65 -1.59 -10.24
CA GLY A 374 26.87 -0.37 -11.02
C GLY A 374 25.68 0.43 -11.56
N CYS A 375 24.49 -0.14 -11.78
CA CYS A 375 23.36 0.67 -12.28
C CYS A 375 21.97 0.32 -11.77
N LYS A 376 21.80 -0.73 -10.95
CA LYS A 376 20.44 -1.14 -10.53
C LYS A 376 19.97 -0.50 -9.21
N GLY A 377 20.88 -0.10 -8.32
CA GLY A 377 20.49 0.15 -6.91
C GLY A 377 20.63 1.56 -6.35
N VAL A 378 21.26 2.53 -7.03
CA VAL A 378 21.52 3.85 -6.41
C VAL A 378 21.12 5.04 -7.29
N ALA A 379 21.48 5.05 -8.58
CA ALA A 379 21.06 6.11 -9.51
C ALA A 379 19.59 5.98 -9.94
N ALA A 380 19.12 4.74 -10.13
CA ALA A 380 17.69 4.45 -10.24
C ALA A 380 16.96 4.85 -8.95
N ASP A 381 17.61 4.71 -7.80
CA ASP A 381 17.00 4.86 -6.48
C ASP A 381 16.79 6.34 -6.08
N TRP A 382 17.66 7.27 -6.51
CA TRP A 382 17.40 8.73 -6.42
C TRP A 382 16.28 9.20 -7.34
N THR A 383 16.17 8.62 -8.53
CA THR A 383 15.08 8.93 -9.47
C THR A 383 13.77 8.26 -9.03
N LEU A 384 13.86 7.12 -8.34
CA LEU A 384 12.77 6.46 -7.63
C LEU A 384 12.35 7.22 -6.37
N THR A 385 13.24 7.95 -5.72
CA THR A 385 12.90 8.82 -4.59
C THR A 385 11.95 9.94 -5.05
N LEU A 386 12.19 10.52 -6.23
CA LEU A 386 11.29 11.48 -6.87
C LEU A 386 10.03 10.84 -7.50
N PHE A 387 10.10 9.55 -7.89
CA PHE A 387 8.95 8.74 -8.29
C PHE A 387 8.04 8.40 -7.10
N ARG A 388 8.60 8.00 -5.97
CA ARG A 388 7.87 7.66 -4.73
C ARG A 388 7.21 8.88 -4.09
N VAL A 389 7.64 10.07 -4.50
CA VAL A 389 6.96 11.33 -4.21
C VAL A 389 5.63 11.44 -5.02
N ASP A 390 5.53 10.85 -6.22
CA ASP A 390 4.39 10.88 -7.15
C ASP A 390 3.14 10.10 -6.70
N SER A 391 3.30 8.82 -6.30
CA SER A 391 2.16 7.95 -5.90
C SER A 391 1.41 8.48 -4.67
N ARG A 392 2.08 9.29 -3.85
CA ARG A 392 1.56 9.86 -2.59
C ARG A 392 0.76 11.15 -2.81
N TYR A 393 1.02 11.87 -3.89
CA TYR A 393 0.27 13.08 -4.24
C TYR A 393 -1.13 12.80 -4.77
N GLN A 394 -1.32 11.64 -5.37
CA GLN A 394 -2.58 11.27 -5.98
C GLN A 394 -3.70 11.00 -4.96
N PHE A 395 -3.36 10.46 -3.78
CA PHE A 395 -4.31 10.31 -2.66
C PHE A 395 -4.62 11.65 -1.98
N THR A 396 -3.66 12.57 -1.93
CA THR A 396 -3.90 13.95 -1.44
C THR A 396 -4.86 14.68 -2.40
N PHE A 397 -4.73 14.47 -3.70
CA PHE A 397 -5.65 15.00 -4.72
C PHE A 397 -7.04 14.33 -4.67
N LYS A 398 -7.12 13.03 -4.37
CA LYS A 398 -8.39 12.30 -4.13
C LYS A 398 -9.12 12.83 -2.88
N SER A 399 -8.38 13.21 -1.84
CA SER A 399 -8.95 13.87 -0.65
C SER A 399 -9.57 15.23 -0.96
N ASP A 400 -9.02 15.98 -1.92
CA ASP A 400 -9.62 17.25 -2.39
C ASP A 400 -10.80 17.01 -3.35
N LEU A 401 -10.80 15.93 -4.14
CA LEU A 401 -11.91 15.58 -5.05
C LEU A 401 -13.17 15.14 -4.31
N ASN A 402 -13.03 14.46 -3.16
CA ASN A 402 -14.14 14.20 -2.23
C ASN A 402 -14.75 15.50 -1.66
N TYR A 403 -14.13 16.66 -1.91
CA TYR A 403 -14.53 17.98 -1.42
C TYR A 403 -14.91 18.97 -2.53
N ILE A 404 -14.93 18.56 -3.81
CA ILE A 404 -15.53 19.37 -4.89
C ILE A 404 -17.07 19.20 -4.93
N ARG A 405 -17.63 18.33 -4.08
CA ARG A 405 -19.06 18.30 -3.77
C ARG A 405 -19.27 18.35 -2.26
N ILE A 406 -20.30 19.12 -1.89
CA ILE A 406 -20.75 19.56 -0.56
C ILE A 406 -20.00 20.80 -0.09
#